data_AF-A0A5K1CVM7-F1
#
_entry.id   AF-A0A5K1CVM7-F1
#
_cell.length_a   1.000
_cell.length_b   1.000
_cell.length_c   1.000
_cell.angle_alpha   90.00
_cell.angle_beta   90.00
_cell.angle_gamma   90.00
#
_symmetry.space_group_name_H-M   'P 1'
#
loop_
_entity.id
_entity.type
_entity.pdbx_description
1 polymer ?
#
loop_
_entity_poly.entity_id
_entity_poly.type
_entity_poly.pdbx_seq_one_letter_code
_entity_poly.pdbx_strand_id
1 'polypeptide(L)'
;FLDGNLCLKKADLANGQQAAPNALSTDSSNQSPNIWASETLMKESSTDTCSITHELDQYDRNLSVNIDIAVSTCIKHSVLPSTVNFPQASVKRVVPQMKKKLHNIARDLLYTCSIAFQIAAAIRRSSVEKEFTPAYVAEKLAEAMDLQGEFSDLSVRACNGHLNFYSERKQASSDKLSCTVVTSVKSPQGNAANAKRKCLLDDKSPSQVKKKKLEIRMSRSSFDPEEFALYQRYQIKVHNDKPDHLDESLYRRFLVESPLIFVPPAGDGTVPSCGFGSFHQQYLIDGKLVAVGVVDVLPRCLSSKYLFWDPDFAFLSLGKYSALQEINWVKETGILCPSIQYYYLGYYIHECGKMRYKASYSPSELLCPLRY
;
A
#
# COMPACT_ATOMS: atom_id res chain seq x y z
N PHE A 1 1.67 13.56 3.15
CA PHE A 1 2.97 13.07 3.65
C PHE A 1 2.89 13.06 5.16
N LEU A 2 3.10 11.88 5.75
CA LEU A 2 3.05 11.67 7.20
C LEU A 2 4.45 11.91 7.75
N ASP A 3 4.60 12.89 8.64
CA ASP A 3 5.85 13.18 9.34
C ASP A 3 5.92 12.22 10.55
N GLY A 4 6.86 11.27 10.55
CA GLY A 4 7.00 10.26 11.61
C GLY A 4 8.12 10.63 12.57
N ASN A 5 7.79 10.82 13.85
CA ASN A 5 8.75 10.84 14.96
C ASN A 5 8.30 9.79 15.98
N LEU A 6 9.19 8.85 16.32
CA LEU A 6 9.02 7.95 17.45
C LEU A 6 9.09 8.78 18.74
N CYS A 7 8.08 8.67 19.60
CA CYS A 7 8.13 9.19 20.97
C CYS A 7 7.90 8.03 21.93
N LEU A 8 8.98 7.49 22.48
CA LEU A 8 8.95 6.47 23.52
C LEU A 8 8.69 7.16 24.86
N LYS A 9 7.52 6.92 25.47
CA LYS A 9 7.25 7.34 26.85
C LYS A 9 7.73 6.26 27.83
N LYS A 10 8.49 6.71 28.82
CA LYS A 10 9.01 5.93 29.96
C LYS A 10 7.85 5.65 30.93
N ALA A 11 7.67 4.39 31.34
CA ALA A 11 6.70 4.03 32.37
C ALA A 11 7.32 4.22 33.77
N ASP A 12 6.53 4.80 34.68
CA ASP A 12 6.89 5.07 36.07
C ASP A 12 7.01 3.78 36.89
N LEU A 13 8.11 3.67 37.62
CA LEU A 13 8.39 2.62 38.61
C LEU A 13 7.63 2.94 39.91
N ALA A 14 6.72 2.06 40.31
CA ALA A 14 6.20 2.01 41.66
C ALA A 14 6.62 0.69 42.35
N ASN A 15 7.33 0.85 43.46
CA ASN A 15 7.83 -0.19 44.36
C ASN A 15 6.69 -1.02 44.98
N GLY A 16 6.93 -2.33 45.15
CA GLY A 16 6.17 -3.21 46.03
C GLY A 16 6.92 -4.51 46.29
N GLN A 17 7.32 -4.73 47.54
CA GLN A 17 8.24 -5.77 48.01
C GLN A 17 7.65 -7.20 48.05
N GLN A 18 8.55 -8.16 47.76
CA GLN A 18 8.76 -9.50 48.35
C GLN A 18 7.57 -10.35 48.85
N ALA A 19 7.47 -11.58 48.32
CA ALA A 19 7.66 -12.82 49.11
C ALA A 19 7.69 -14.06 48.18
N ALA A 20 8.73 -14.89 48.34
CA ALA A 20 8.76 -16.31 47.98
C ALA A 20 8.76 -17.11 49.31
N PRO A 21 8.42 -18.42 49.38
CA PRO A 21 9.32 -19.46 48.83
C PRO A 21 8.68 -20.81 48.40
N ASN A 22 9.51 -21.62 47.71
CA ASN A 22 9.61 -23.11 47.67
C ASN A 22 8.43 -23.95 47.12
N ALA A 23 8.57 -25.15 46.53
CA ALA A 23 9.66 -25.97 45.99
C ALA A 23 9.02 -27.19 45.25
N LEU A 24 9.76 -27.78 44.30
CA LEU A 24 9.73 -29.17 43.77
C LEU A 24 8.39 -29.94 43.58
N SER A 25 8.15 -30.42 42.35
CA SER A 25 8.27 -31.85 42.01
C SER A 25 8.06 -32.13 40.51
N THR A 26 8.85 -33.08 40.04
CA THR A 26 8.87 -33.79 38.75
C THR A 26 7.51 -34.38 38.34
N ASP A 27 7.16 -34.33 37.05
CA ASP A 27 6.89 -35.57 36.30
C ASP A 27 6.97 -35.35 34.76
N SER A 28 7.43 -36.41 34.10
CA SER A 28 7.68 -36.53 32.68
C SER A 28 6.51 -37.22 31.97
N SER A 29 5.99 -36.64 30.90
CA SER A 29 5.27 -37.41 29.88
C SER A 29 5.39 -36.72 28.52
N ASN A 30 6.20 -37.34 27.66
CA ASN A 30 6.29 -37.10 26.23
C ASN A 30 4.91 -37.30 25.57
N GLN A 31 4.33 -36.25 25.00
CA GLN A 31 3.38 -36.37 23.90
C GLN A 31 3.65 -35.26 22.87
N SER A 32 3.98 -35.70 21.67
CA SER A 32 4.23 -34.88 20.48
C SER A 32 3.00 -34.03 20.11
N PRO A 33 3.15 -32.74 19.76
CA PRO A 33 2.03 -31.97 19.26
C PRO A 33 1.82 -32.21 17.76
N ASN A 34 0.61 -32.68 17.45
CA ASN A 34 0.07 -32.84 16.09
C ASN A 34 0.18 -31.55 15.27
N ILE A 35 0.77 -31.66 14.09
CA ILE A 35 0.81 -30.64 13.04
C ILE A 35 -0.56 -30.64 12.35
N TRP A 36 -1.39 -29.63 12.62
CA TRP A 36 -2.62 -29.39 11.86
C TRP A 36 -2.31 -28.44 10.70
N ALA A 37 -1.95 -29.02 9.55
CA ALA A 37 -1.96 -28.33 8.28
C ALA A 37 -3.43 -28.21 7.82
N SER A 38 -3.92 -26.99 7.63
CA SER A 38 -5.25 -26.75 7.08
C SER A 38 -5.24 -26.98 5.56
N GLU A 39 -5.50 -28.22 5.14
CA GLU A 39 -5.99 -28.52 3.79
C GLU A 39 -7.47 -28.13 3.70
N THR A 40 -7.80 -27.18 2.82
CA THR A 40 -9.19 -26.94 2.41
C THR A 40 -9.33 -27.33 0.95
N LEU A 41 -10.03 -28.44 0.75
CA LEU A 41 -10.42 -29.04 -0.51
C LEU A 41 -11.35 -28.08 -1.28
N MET A 42 -10.87 -27.54 -2.40
CA MET A 42 -11.69 -26.80 -3.38
C MET A 42 -12.55 -27.80 -4.13
N LYS A 43 -13.88 -27.67 -4.00
CA LYS A 43 -14.85 -28.40 -4.81
C LYS A 43 -15.36 -27.44 -5.88
N GLU A 44 -15.08 -27.77 -7.15
CA GLU A 44 -15.50 -27.02 -8.32
C GLU A 44 -17.03 -27.02 -8.47
N SER A 45 -17.57 -25.85 -8.81
CA SER A 45 -18.81 -25.73 -9.58
C SER A 45 -18.63 -24.58 -10.56
N SER A 46 -18.27 -24.94 -11.79
CA SER A 46 -18.53 -24.19 -13.03
C SER A 46 -20.06 -24.22 -13.26
N THR A 47 -20.74 -23.19 -13.70
CA THR A 47 -20.59 -22.46 -14.98
C THR A 47 -21.46 -21.20 -14.87
N ASP A 48 -20.84 -20.01 -14.89
CA ASP A 48 -21.43 -18.72 -15.35
C ASP A 48 -20.54 -17.51 -14.98
N THR A 49 -19.58 -17.68 -14.06
CA THR A 49 -18.61 -16.64 -13.67
C THR A 49 -17.40 -16.52 -14.59
N CYS A 50 -17.12 -17.55 -15.41
CA CYS A 50 -15.87 -17.70 -16.16
C CYS A 50 -15.73 -16.72 -17.35
N SER A 51 -16.85 -16.33 -17.97
CA SER A 51 -16.85 -15.44 -19.14
C SER A 51 -16.55 -13.98 -18.76
N ILE A 52 -17.18 -13.47 -17.70
CA ILE A 52 -17.02 -12.08 -17.24
C ILE A 52 -15.60 -11.87 -16.67
N THR A 53 -15.05 -12.84 -15.96
CA THR A 53 -13.67 -12.74 -15.45
C THR A 53 -12.63 -12.73 -16.58
N HIS A 54 -12.87 -13.49 -17.65
CA HIS A 54 -11.94 -13.59 -18.78
C HIS A 54 -11.91 -12.29 -19.63
N GLU A 55 -13.06 -11.65 -19.86
CA GLU A 55 -13.14 -10.36 -20.55
C GLU A 55 -12.47 -9.22 -19.76
N LEU A 56 -12.64 -9.23 -18.42
CA LEU A 56 -12.06 -8.22 -17.54
C LEU A 56 -10.54 -8.37 -17.39
N ASP A 57 -10.02 -9.60 -17.32
CA ASP A 57 -8.58 -9.87 -17.28
C ASP A 57 -7.90 -9.55 -18.63
N GLN A 58 -8.62 -9.68 -19.74
CA GLN A 58 -8.14 -9.28 -21.06
C GLN A 58 -7.98 -7.76 -21.16
N TYR A 59 -8.91 -6.99 -20.58
CA TYR A 59 -8.84 -5.52 -20.58
C TYR A 59 -7.66 -4.99 -19.76
N ASP A 60 -7.41 -5.55 -18.58
CA ASP A 60 -6.29 -5.16 -17.71
C ASP A 60 -4.92 -5.43 -18.38
N ARG A 61 -4.81 -6.56 -19.11
CA ARG A 61 -3.65 -6.90 -19.93
C ARG A 61 -3.47 -5.93 -21.10
N ASN A 62 -4.52 -5.64 -21.85
CA ASN A 62 -4.47 -4.69 -22.96
C ASN A 62 -4.01 -3.31 -22.48
N LEU A 63 -4.57 -2.81 -21.38
CA LEU A 63 -4.20 -1.50 -20.83
C LEU A 63 -2.73 -1.45 -20.36
N SER A 64 -2.21 -2.56 -19.81
CA SER A 64 -0.79 -2.66 -19.44
C SER A 64 0.13 -2.62 -20.67
N VAL A 65 -0.21 -3.37 -21.73
CA VAL A 65 0.53 -3.37 -23.01
C VAL A 65 0.58 -1.97 -23.62
N ASN A 66 -0.51 -1.22 -23.52
CA ASN A 66 -0.57 0.13 -24.08
C ASN A 66 0.27 1.14 -23.31
N ILE A 67 0.38 0.99 -21.99
CA ILE A 67 1.33 1.77 -21.21
C ILE A 67 2.76 1.41 -21.63
N ASP A 68 3.07 0.13 -21.88
CA ASP A 68 4.39 -0.29 -22.36
C ASP A 68 4.72 0.26 -23.76
N ILE A 69 3.72 0.36 -24.65
CA ILE A 69 3.84 1.02 -25.94
C ILE A 69 4.14 2.51 -25.74
N ALA A 70 3.41 3.20 -24.86
CA ALA A 70 3.65 4.61 -24.55
C ALA A 70 5.07 4.85 -23.99
N VAL A 71 5.57 3.97 -23.12
CA VAL A 71 6.95 4.00 -22.64
C VAL A 71 7.92 3.86 -23.83
N SER A 72 7.69 2.91 -24.73
CA SER A 72 8.53 2.69 -25.92
C SER A 72 8.53 3.90 -26.86
N THR A 73 7.38 4.55 -27.03
CA THR A 73 7.23 5.80 -27.79
C THR A 73 8.01 6.95 -27.15
N CYS A 74 7.92 7.12 -25.83
CA CYS A 74 8.71 8.13 -25.12
C CYS A 74 10.22 7.89 -25.27
N ILE A 75 10.68 6.64 -25.29
CA ILE A 75 12.09 6.31 -25.57
C ILE A 75 12.46 6.71 -27.01
N LYS A 76 11.62 6.36 -27.99
CA LYS A 76 11.84 6.66 -29.40
C LYS A 76 11.93 8.17 -29.68
N HIS A 77 11.12 8.97 -28.98
CA HIS A 77 11.12 10.44 -29.11
C HIS A 77 12.12 11.13 -28.18
N SER A 78 13.04 10.38 -27.55
CA SER A 78 14.06 10.91 -26.63
C SER A 78 13.48 11.67 -25.41
N VAL A 79 12.22 11.40 -25.06
CA VAL A 79 11.57 11.91 -23.84
C VAL A 79 12.02 11.09 -22.62
N LEU A 80 12.25 9.79 -22.81
CA LEU A 80 12.88 8.91 -21.82
C LEU A 80 14.22 8.38 -22.36
N PRO A 81 15.22 8.16 -21.52
CA PRO A 81 16.52 7.66 -21.96
C PRO A 81 16.42 6.19 -22.42
N SER A 82 17.04 5.87 -23.55
CA SER A 82 17.12 4.51 -24.11
C SER A 82 18.17 3.62 -23.43
N THR A 83 19.01 4.19 -22.56
CA THR A 83 20.10 3.51 -21.86
C THR A 83 19.64 2.65 -20.68
N VAL A 84 18.33 2.65 -20.36
CA VAL A 84 17.76 2.01 -19.18
C VAL A 84 16.70 1.01 -19.60
N ASN A 85 16.78 -0.21 -19.04
CA ASN A 85 15.70 -1.17 -19.18
C ASN A 85 14.59 -0.87 -18.16
N PHE A 86 13.37 -0.64 -18.63
CA PHE A 86 12.23 -0.28 -17.79
C PHE A 86 11.36 -1.51 -17.48
N PRO A 87 10.78 -1.57 -16.28
CA PRO A 87 9.83 -2.63 -15.93
C PRO A 87 8.55 -2.52 -16.76
N GLN A 88 7.84 -3.65 -16.93
CA GLN A 88 6.53 -3.69 -17.55
C GLN A 88 5.46 -3.05 -16.67
N ALA A 89 4.50 -2.38 -17.29
CA ALA A 89 3.38 -1.77 -16.63
C ALA A 89 2.48 -2.82 -15.97
N SER A 90 1.93 -2.47 -14.81
CA SER A 90 0.90 -3.25 -14.14
C SER A 90 -0.19 -2.29 -13.70
N VAL A 91 -1.39 -2.53 -14.21
CA VAL A 91 -2.57 -1.71 -13.94
C VAL A 91 -3.36 -2.30 -12.79
N LYS A 92 -3.91 -1.42 -11.93
CA LYS A 92 -4.82 -1.80 -10.84
C LYS A 92 -6.19 -1.18 -11.05
N ARG A 93 -7.24 -1.98 -10.88
CA ARG A 93 -8.62 -1.50 -10.86
C ARG A 93 -8.92 -0.73 -9.58
N VAL A 94 -9.69 0.34 -9.72
CA VAL A 94 -10.19 1.16 -8.61
C VAL A 94 -11.64 0.78 -8.37
N VAL A 95 -11.96 0.28 -7.17
CA VAL A 95 -13.34 -0.04 -6.78
C VAL A 95 -14.05 1.27 -6.39
N PRO A 96 -15.22 1.61 -6.97
CA PRO A 96 -15.94 2.82 -6.62
C PRO A 96 -16.30 2.83 -5.14
N GLN A 97 -15.81 3.82 -4.39
CA GLN A 97 -16.33 4.08 -3.04
C GLN A 97 -17.63 4.85 -3.17
N MET A 98 -18.71 4.37 -2.55
CA MET A 98 -19.98 5.11 -2.44
C MET A 98 -19.75 6.45 -1.71
N LYS A 99 -19.52 7.53 -2.47
CA LYS A 99 -19.50 8.88 -1.93
C LYS A 99 -20.93 9.41 -1.86
N LYS A 100 -21.34 9.80 -0.65
CA LYS A 100 -22.51 10.63 -0.40
C LYS A 100 -22.45 11.88 -1.29
N LYS A 101 -23.61 12.19 -1.88
CA LYS A 101 -23.94 13.32 -2.75
C LYS A 101 -23.04 14.56 -2.57
N LEU A 102 -22.35 14.94 -3.64
CA LEU A 102 -22.10 16.33 -3.97
C LEU A 102 -22.19 16.47 -5.50
N HIS A 103 -23.10 17.33 -5.95
CA HIS A 103 -23.27 17.68 -7.36
C HIS A 103 -21.99 18.34 -7.88
N ASN A 104 -21.15 17.57 -8.58
CA ASN A 104 -20.46 18.01 -9.78
C ASN A 104 -19.81 16.82 -10.47
N ILE A 105 -20.15 16.65 -11.75
CA ILE A 105 -19.64 15.76 -12.80
C ILE A 105 -18.30 15.08 -12.42
N ALA A 106 -18.37 13.96 -11.70
CA ALA A 106 -17.20 13.12 -11.45
C ALA A 106 -17.18 12.02 -12.50
N ARG A 107 -16.15 12.00 -13.36
CA ARG A 107 -15.84 10.81 -14.18
C ARG A 107 -15.39 9.72 -13.22
N ASP A 108 -15.91 8.51 -13.35
CA ASP A 108 -15.54 7.41 -12.47
C ASP A 108 -14.09 6.99 -12.77
N LEU A 109 -13.23 7.03 -11.76
CA LEU A 109 -11.87 6.53 -11.83
C LEU A 109 -11.93 5.00 -11.83
N LEU A 110 -11.51 4.38 -12.93
CA LEU A 110 -11.62 2.94 -13.14
C LEU A 110 -10.29 2.22 -12.93
N TYR A 111 -9.18 2.83 -13.32
CA TYR A 111 -7.86 2.20 -13.23
C TYR A 111 -6.78 3.19 -12.81
N THR A 112 -5.72 2.66 -12.19
CA THR A 112 -4.51 3.41 -11.84
C THR A 112 -3.24 2.59 -12.09
N CYS A 113 -2.17 3.23 -12.52
CA CYS A 113 -0.85 2.64 -12.69
C CYS A 113 0.23 3.52 -12.07
N SER A 114 1.15 2.92 -11.31
CA SER A 114 2.24 3.61 -10.63
C SER A 114 3.60 3.42 -11.31
N ILE A 115 3.62 3.08 -12.60
CA ILE A 115 4.84 2.74 -13.36
C ILE A 115 5.86 3.90 -13.39
N ALA A 116 5.38 5.14 -13.38
CA ALA A 116 6.22 6.33 -13.43
C ALA A 116 7.19 6.44 -12.23
N PHE A 117 6.82 5.91 -11.06
CA PHE A 117 7.74 5.82 -9.91
C PHE A 117 8.91 4.87 -10.18
N GLN A 118 8.63 3.74 -10.83
CA GLN A 118 9.64 2.72 -11.13
C GLN A 118 10.58 3.22 -12.22
N ILE A 119 10.04 3.87 -13.26
CA ILE A 119 10.82 4.50 -14.33
C ILE A 119 11.71 5.61 -13.77
N ALA A 120 11.15 6.55 -13.00
CA ALA A 120 11.94 7.62 -12.37
C ALA A 120 13.03 7.07 -11.44
N ALA A 121 12.78 5.95 -10.75
CA ALA A 121 13.80 5.29 -9.93
C ALA A 121 14.86 4.56 -10.76
N ALA A 122 14.52 4.02 -11.93
CA ALA A 122 15.46 3.38 -12.84
C ALA A 122 16.41 4.42 -13.46
N ILE A 123 15.89 5.57 -13.93
CA ILE A 123 16.69 6.66 -14.52
C ILE A 123 17.66 7.25 -13.49
N ARG A 124 17.19 7.47 -12.26
CA ARG A 124 18.05 7.97 -11.17
C ARG A 124 19.18 7.03 -10.77
N ARG A 125 19.07 5.73 -11.09
CA ARG A 125 20.11 4.74 -10.82
C ARG A 125 21.15 4.65 -11.94
N SER A 126 20.80 5.05 -13.16
CA SER A 126 21.68 4.97 -14.33
C SER A 126 22.30 6.30 -14.76
N SER A 127 21.77 7.43 -14.29
CA SER A 127 22.21 8.78 -14.63
C SER A 127 22.23 9.70 -13.40
N VAL A 128 23.03 10.77 -13.46
CA VAL A 128 23.10 11.81 -12.40
C VAL A 128 22.01 12.86 -12.57
N GLU A 129 21.17 12.75 -13.61
CA GLU A 129 20.12 13.73 -13.91
C GLU A 129 18.94 13.61 -12.92
N LYS A 130 18.77 14.64 -12.10
CA LYS A 130 17.67 14.76 -11.12
C LYS A 130 16.34 15.22 -11.73
N GLU A 131 16.27 15.35 -13.05
CA GLU A 131 15.16 16.02 -13.75
C GLU A 131 13.90 15.15 -13.87
N PHE A 132 14.05 13.83 -13.82
CA PHE A 132 12.94 12.88 -13.99
C PHE A 132 12.19 12.59 -12.69
N THR A 133 11.31 13.50 -12.29
CA THR A 133 10.36 13.24 -11.20
C THR A 133 9.27 12.25 -11.64
N PRO A 134 8.69 11.44 -10.74
CA PRO A 134 7.56 10.56 -11.09
C PRO A 134 6.39 11.33 -11.70
N ALA A 135 6.12 12.55 -11.25
CA ALA A 135 5.06 13.40 -11.79
C ALA A 135 5.31 13.76 -13.26
N TYR A 136 6.52 14.20 -13.59
CA TYR A 136 6.93 14.49 -14.96
C TYR A 136 6.83 13.26 -15.87
N VAL A 137 7.33 12.11 -15.41
CA VAL A 137 7.26 10.85 -16.17
C VAL A 137 5.79 10.46 -16.42
N ALA A 138 4.92 10.56 -15.41
CA ALA A 138 3.51 10.25 -15.59
C ALA A 138 2.83 11.20 -16.58
N GLU A 139 3.17 12.49 -16.57
CA GLU A 139 2.67 13.49 -17.52
C GLU A 139 3.05 13.14 -18.96
N LYS A 140 4.32 12.81 -19.20
CA LYS A 140 4.80 12.41 -20.54
C LYS A 140 4.21 11.11 -21.05
N LEU A 141 3.98 10.15 -20.16
CA LEU A 141 3.27 8.92 -20.54
C LEU A 141 1.79 9.19 -20.87
N ALA A 142 1.10 10.04 -20.09
CA ALA A 142 -0.28 10.41 -20.38
C ALA A 142 -0.41 11.15 -21.74
N GLU A 143 0.50 12.09 -22.03
CA GLU A 143 0.58 12.77 -23.33
C GLU A 143 0.78 11.78 -24.49
N ALA A 144 1.72 10.83 -24.34
CA ALA A 144 1.99 9.81 -25.35
C ALA A 144 0.78 8.89 -25.59
N MET A 145 0.04 8.56 -24.53
CA MET A 145 -1.17 7.74 -24.62
C MET A 145 -2.34 8.50 -25.29
N ASP A 146 -2.49 9.81 -25.02
CA ASP A 146 -3.50 10.65 -25.69
C ASP A 146 -3.23 10.77 -27.21
N LEU A 147 -1.95 10.85 -27.61
CA LEU A 147 -1.56 10.94 -29.02
C LEU A 147 -1.80 9.66 -29.82
N GLN A 148 -1.87 8.50 -29.15
CA GLN A 148 -2.08 7.21 -29.82
C GLN A 148 -3.54 6.90 -30.11
N GLY A 149 -4.51 7.60 -29.50
CA GLY A 149 -5.91 7.62 -29.94
C GLY A 149 -6.68 6.29 -29.91
N GLU A 150 -6.13 5.21 -29.33
CA GLU A 150 -6.71 3.85 -29.43
C GLU A 150 -7.64 3.45 -28.27
N PHE A 151 -8.06 4.38 -27.39
CA PHE A 151 -9.01 4.09 -26.29
C PHE A 151 -10.32 4.85 -26.48
N SER A 152 -11.31 4.22 -27.12
CA SER A 152 -12.59 4.89 -27.44
C SER A 152 -13.50 5.14 -26.24
N ASP A 153 -13.18 4.61 -25.05
CA ASP A 153 -14.07 4.64 -23.88
C ASP A 153 -13.38 5.09 -22.56
N LEU A 154 -12.07 5.38 -22.56
CA LEU A 154 -11.32 5.83 -21.38
C LEU A 154 -10.50 7.09 -21.66
N SER A 155 -10.55 8.04 -20.72
CA SER A 155 -9.63 9.19 -20.68
C SER A 155 -8.51 8.95 -19.68
N VAL A 156 -7.26 9.28 -20.04
CA VAL A 156 -6.09 9.15 -19.17
C VAL A 156 -5.69 10.50 -18.57
N ARG A 157 -5.18 10.49 -17.33
CA ARG A 157 -4.60 11.69 -16.70
C ARG A 157 -3.45 11.33 -15.77
N ALA A 158 -2.38 12.11 -15.82
CA ALA A 158 -1.31 12.08 -14.84
C ALA A 158 -1.72 12.78 -13.53
N CYS A 159 -1.51 12.12 -12.40
CA CYS A 159 -1.79 12.65 -11.06
C CYS A 159 -0.68 12.24 -10.09
N ASN A 160 0.23 13.15 -9.75
CA ASN A 160 1.29 12.93 -8.75
C ASN A 160 2.07 11.62 -8.96
N GLY A 161 2.48 11.33 -10.19
CA GLY A 161 3.21 10.10 -10.54
C GLY A 161 2.36 8.85 -10.77
N HIS A 162 1.04 8.98 -10.78
CA HIS A 162 0.11 7.93 -11.19
C HIS A 162 -0.50 8.25 -12.54
N LEU A 163 -0.70 7.22 -13.36
CA LEU A 163 -1.56 7.26 -14.55
C LEU A 163 -2.95 6.80 -14.14
N ASN A 164 -3.94 7.67 -14.24
CA ASN A 164 -5.32 7.41 -13.84
C ASN A 164 -6.22 7.37 -15.07
N PHE A 165 -7.08 6.35 -15.14
CA PHE A 165 -7.98 6.15 -16.27
C PHE A 165 -9.44 6.28 -15.83
N TYR A 166 -10.21 7.09 -16.54
CA TYR A 166 -11.58 7.44 -16.21
C TYR A 166 -12.54 7.07 -17.34
N SER A 167 -13.75 6.65 -17.00
CA SER A 167 -14.81 6.40 -17.99
C SER A 167 -15.14 7.66 -18.81
N GLU A 168 -15.20 7.56 -20.14
CA GLU A 168 -15.83 8.58 -20.98
C GLU A 168 -17.33 8.34 -21.10
N ARG A 169 -18.16 9.37 -20.89
CA ARG A 169 -19.61 9.26 -21.08
C ARG A 169 -19.93 9.61 -22.53
N LYS A 170 -20.35 8.64 -23.34
CA LYS A 170 -20.99 8.90 -24.64
C LYS A 170 -22.27 9.72 -24.38
N GLN A 171 -22.29 10.98 -24.77
CA GLN A 171 -23.55 11.68 -24.99
C GLN A 171 -24.21 11.00 -26.18
N ALA A 172 -25.36 10.35 -25.96
CA ALA A 172 -26.25 9.97 -27.03
C ALA A 172 -26.75 11.27 -27.69
N SER A 173 -26.20 11.62 -28.84
CA SER A 173 -26.77 12.63 -29.73
C SER A 173 -27.90 11.98 -30.52
N SER A 174 -29.13 12.37 -30.17
CA SER A 174 -30.18 12.47 -31.20
C SER A 174 -29.90 13.73 -32.01
N ASP A 175 -30.19 13.61 -33.29
CA ASP A 175 -30.36 14.67 -34.28
C ASP A 175 -29.09 15.16 -34.98
N LYS A 176 -28.74 14.36 -36.00
CA LYS A 176 -28.19 14.86 -37.26
C LYS A 176 -29.06 16.00 -37.80
N LEU A 177 -28.46 17.15 -38.05
CA LEU A 177 -28.68 17.84 -39.32
C LEU A 177 -27.39 18.52 -39.76
N SER A 178 -26.84 17.97 -40.85
CA SER A 178 -25.82 18.59 -41.69
C SER A 178 -26.34 19.88 -42.31
N CYS A 179 -25.49 20.88 -42.52
CA CYS A 179 -25.34 21.48 -43.84
C CYS A 179 -24.11 22.40 -43.97
N THR A 180 -23.53 22.26 -45.15
CA THR A 180 -22.32 22.81 -45.73
C THR A 180 -22.41 24.30 -46.09
N VAL A 181 -21.27 24.99 -45.92
CA VAL A 181 -20.70 26.19 -46.61
C VAL A 181 -21.64 27.05 -47.48
N VAL A 182 -21.74 28.36 -47.19
CA VAL A 182 -21.63 29.47 -48.19
C VAL A 182 -21.12 30.77 -47.51
N THR A 183 -20.09 31.38 -48.12
CA THR A 183 -19.56 32.73 -47.92
C THR A 183 -20.55 33.84 -48.25
N SER A 184 -20.62 34.92 -47.47
CA SER A 184 -20.98 36.23 -48.02
C SER A 184 -20.44 37.40 -47.19
N VAL A 185 -19.77 38.30 -47.90
CA VAL A 185 -19.19 39.57 -47.47
C VAL A 185 -20.29 40.64 -47.42
N LYS A 186 -20.29 41.50 -46.39
CA LYS A 186 -20.53 42.96 -46.48
C LYS A 186 -20.35 43.65 -45.12
N SER A 187 -19.41 44.59 -45.09
CA SER A 187 -19.30 45.74 -44.18
C SER A 187 -20.22 46.89 -44.68
N PRO A 188 -20.31 48.11 -44.06
CA PRO A 188 -19.51 48.72 -42.98
C PRO A 188 -20.29 49.57 -41.92
N GLN A 189 -19.51 50.25 -41.05
CA GLN A 189 -19.83 51.31 -40.06
C GLN A 189 -20.36 50.80 -38.71
N GLY A 190 -19.88 51.19 -37.54
CA GLY A 190 -18.89 52.20 -37.13
C GLY A 190 -19.20 52.52 -35.66
N ASN A 191 -18.22 52.36 -34.77
CA ASN A 191 -17.95 53.20 -33.60
C ASN A 191 -17.17 52.44 -32.52
N ALA A 192 -16.02 53.02 -32.20
CA ALA A 192 -15.12 52.62 -31.16
C ALA A 192 -15.74 52.84 -29.77
N ALA A 193 -15.59 51.85 -28.88
CA ALA A 193 -15.56 52.08 -27.45
C ALA A 193 -14.63 51.05 -26.80
N ASN A 194 -13.57 51.61 -26.23
CA ASN A 194 -12.46 50.95 -25.56
C ASN A 194 -12.95 50.33 -24.24
N ALA A 195 -12.93 49.00 -24.10
CA ALA A 195 -13.23 48.32 -22.83
C ALA A 195 -12.21 47.22 -22.57
N LYS A 196 -11.24 47.54 -21.70
CA LYS A 196 -10.26 46.62 -21.11
C LYS A 196 -10.98 45.41 -20.49
N ARG A 197 -10.86 44.24 -21.11
CA ARG A 197 -11.20 42.96 -20.46
C ARG A 197 -10.11 42.61 -19.45
N LYS A 198 -10.41 42.85 -18.18
CA LYS A 198 -9.68 42.32 -17.02
C LYS A 198 -9.91 40.80 -17.00
N CYS A 199 -8.88 40.04 -17.38
CA CYS A 199 -8.85 38.60 -17.14
C CYS A 199 -8.78 38.39 -15.62
N LEU A 200 -9.87 37.89 -15.02
CA LEU A 200 -9.87 37.40 -13.66
C LEU A 200 -9.08 36.09 -13.66
N LEU A 201 -7.80 36.19 -13.29
CA LEU A 201 -7.03 35.05 -12.84
C LEU A 201 -7.66 34.60 -11.53
N ASP A 202 -8.31 33.43 -11.58
CA ASP A 202 -8.84 32.75 -10.41
C ASP A 202 -7.63 32.24 -9.60
N ASP A 203 -7.16 33.10 -8.71
CA ASP A 203 -5.99 32.92 -7.86
C ASP A 203 -6.34 31.88 -6.78
N LYS A 204 -6.35 30.61 -7.16
CA LYS A 204 -6.50 29.51 -6.20
C LYS A 204 -5.21 29.40 -5.39
N SER A 205 -5.17 30.14 -4.29
CA SER A 205 -4.25 29.91 -3.18
C SER A 205 -4.17 28.40 -2.88
N PRO A 206 -2.99 27.81 -2.69
CA PRO A 206 -2.88 26.39 -2.37
C PRO A 206 -3.60 26.15 -1.04
N SER A 207 -4.75 25.48 -1.11
CA SER A 207 -5.49 25.02 0.06
C SER A 207 -4.50 24.30 0.97
N GLN A 208 -4.21 24.86 2.15
CA GLN A 208 -3.31 24.25 3.12
C GLN A 208 -3.82 22.84 3.42
N VAL A 209 -3.20 21.85 2.80
CA VAL A 209 -3.50 20.45 3.06
C VAL A 209 -3.09 20.21 4.50
N LYS A 210 -4.07 20.05 5.40
CA LYS A 210 -3.80 19.70 6.80
C LYS A 210 -2.91 18.46 6.82
N LYS A 211 -1.67 18.63 7.26
CA LYS A 211 -0.73 17.53 7.42
C LYS A 211 -1.32 16.55 8.42
N LYS A 212 -1.36 15.28 8.03
CA LYS A 212 -1.77 14.17 8.88
C LYS A 212 -0.59 13.78 9.78
N LYS A 213 -0.84 13.51 11.05
CA LYS A 213 0.18 13.04 12.00
C LYS A 213 0.15 11.52 12.04
N LEU A 214 1.31 10.88 11.86
CA LEU A 214 1.47 9.44 12.08
C LEU A 214 2.20 9.22 13.41
N GLU A 215 1.68 8.30 14.21
CA GLU A 215 2.29 7.84 15.45
C GLU A 215 2.41 6.32 15.40
N ILE A 216 3.55 5.79 15.83
CA ILE A 216 3.78 4.35 15.95
C ILE A 216 4.12 4.06 17.40
N ARG A 217 3.37 3.17 18.03
CA ARG A 217 3.56 2.74 19.41
C ARG A 217 3.86 1.26 19.44
N MET A 218 4.70 0.83 20.37
CA MET A 218 5.00 -0.58 20.58
C MET A 218 4.76 -0.94 22.04
N SER A 219 3.97 -1.97 22.29
CA SER A 219 3.63 -2.46 23.62
C SER A 219 3.72 -3.99 23.66
N ARG A 220 3.87 -4.54 24.86
CA ARG A 220 3.82 -5.99 25.06
C ARG A 220 2.50 -6.56 24.54
N SER A 221 2.57 -7.70 23.87
CA SER A 221 1.37 -8.42 23.41
C SER A 221 0.42 -8.61 24.59
N SER A 222 -0.73 -7.96 24.47
CA SER A 222 -1.81 -7.97 25.44
C SER A 222 -3.10 -7.72 24.67
N PHE A 223 -4.23 -8.13 25.23
CA PHE A 223 -5.50 -7.91 24.57
C PHE A 223 -5.89 -6.44 24.65
N ASP A 224 -6.19 -5.86 23.50
CA ASP A 224 -6.73 -4.51 23.35
C ASP A 224 -8.05 -4.58 22.55
N PRO A 225 -9.18 -4.10 23.10
CA PRO A 225 -10.46 -4.11 22.42
C PRO A 225 -10.48 -3.32 21.09
N GLU A 226 -9.73 -2.22 20.98
CA GLU A 226 -9.65 -1.42 19.76
C GLU A 226 -8.93 -2.20 18.65
N GLU A 227 -7.85 -2.89 19.01
CA GLU A 227 -7.13 -3.78 18.09
C GLU A 227 -8.00 -4.95 17.65
N PHE A 228 -8.73 -5.58 18.57
CA PHE A 228 -9.62 -6.68 18.24
C PHE A 228 -10.73 -6.25 17.27
N ALA A 229 -11.36 -5.08 17.50
CA ALA A 229 -12.37 -4.54 16.59
C ALA A 229 -11.78 -4.25 15.19
N LEU A 230 -10.54 -3.77 15.11
CA LEU A 230 -9.84 -3.59 13.85
C LEU A 230 -9.55 -4.93 13.16
N TYR A 231 -9.10 -5.93 13.90
CA TYR A 231 -8.88 -7.29 13.40
C TYR A 231 -10.15 -7.88 12.80
N GLN A 232 -11.29 -7.78 13.49
CA GLN A 232 -12.57 -8.28 12.98
C GLN A 232 -12.95 -7.62 11.65
N ARG A 233 -12.86 -6.28 11.58
CA ARG A 233 -13.11 -5.53 10.34
C ARG A 233 -12.20 -5.98 9.20
N TYR A 234 -10.92 -6.20 9.50
CA TYR A 234 -9.93 -6.65 8.53
C TYR A 234 -10.27 -8.06 8.01
N GLN A 235 -10.55 -9.02 8.88
CA GLN A 235 -10.91 -10.39 8.47
C GLN A 235 -12.15 -10.42 7.59
N ILE A 236 -13.21 -9.69 7.97
CA ILE A 236 -14.46 -9.66 7.19
C ILE A 236 -14.22 -9.05 5.81
N LYS A 237 -13.54 -7.91 5.71
CA LYS A 237 -13.40 -7.19 4.43
C LYS A 237 -12.29 -7.72 3.52
N VAL A 238 -11.22 -8.28 4.07
CA VAL A 238 -10.02 -8.69 3.31
C VAL A 238 -9.93 -10.20 3.11
N HIS A 239 -10.46 -10.98 4.05
CA HIS A 239 -10.45 -12.44 4.03
C HIS A 239 -11.84 -13.06 3.80
N ASN A 240 -12.91 -12.25 3.84
CA ASN A 240 -14.30 -12.70 3.71
C ASN A 240 -14.72 -13.69 4.80
N ASP A 241 -14.11 -13.58 5.98
CA ASP A 241 -14.47 -14.40 7.14
C ASP A 241 -15.87 -14.04 7.63
N LYS A 242 -16.60 -15.04 8.13
CA LYS A 242 -17.92 -14.82 8.72
C LYS A 242 -17.77 -14.22 10.11
N PRO A 243 -18.60 -13.23 10.49
CA PRO A 243 -18.56 -12.63 11.83
C PRO A 243 -18.63 -13.66 12.96
N ASP A 244 -19.41 -14.73 12.77
CA ASP A 244 -19.63 -15.79 13.76
C ASP A 244 -18.37 -16.61 14.08
N HIS A 245 -17.33 -16.52 13.24
CA HIS A 245 -16.05 -17.21 13.45
C HIS A 245 -14.96 -16.31 14.06
N LEU A 246 -15.27 -15.03 14.33
CA LEU A 246 -14.30 -14.04 14.82
C LEU A 246 -14.40 -13.87 16.34
N ASP A 247 -14.09 -14.96 17.03
CA ASP A 247 -14.13 -15.02 18.49
C ASP A 247 -12.87 -14.43 19.15
N GLU A 248 -13.06 -13.83 20.32
CA GLU A 248 -11.99 -13.23 21.11
C GLU A 248 -10.94 -14.27 21.54
N SER A 249 -11.36 -15.49 21.92
CA SER A 249 -10.42 -16.52 22.36
C SER A 249 -9.49 -16.97 21.22
N LEU A 250 -10.00 -17.01 19.98
CA LEU A 250 -9.20 -17.31 18.80
C LEU A 250 -8.21 -16.19 18.51
N TYR A 251 -8.64 -14.93 18.61
CA TYR A 251 -7.75 -13.77 18.48
C TYR A 251 -6.65 -13.79 19.55
N ARG A 252 -7.01 -14.04 20.82
CA ARG A 252 -6.05 -14.12 21.92
C ARG A 252 -5.02 -15.21 21.68
N ARG A 253 -5.48 -16.44 21.43
CA ARG A 253 -4.60 -17.59 21.16
C ARG A 253 -3.68 -17.35 19.97
N PHE A 254 -4.17 -16.68 18.93
CA PHE A 254 -3.40 -16.46 17.71
C PHE A 254 -2.42 -15.28 17.83
N LEU A 255 -2.85 -14.14 18.37
CA LEU A 255 -2.11 -12.87 18.28
C LEU A 255 -1.61 -12.33 19.62
N VAL A 256 -2.24 -12.69 20.73
CA VAL A 256 -1.88 -12.17 22.06
C VAL A 256 -1.00 -13.15 22.84
N GLU A 257 -1.43 -14.40 22.92
CA GLU A 257 -0.74 -15.46 23.66
C GLU A 257 0.56 -15.82 22.94
N SER A 258 1.63 -15.93 23.71
CA SER A 258 2.96 -16.23 23.20
C SER A 258 3.70 -17.19 24.13
N PRO A 259 4.34 -18.24 23.57
CA PRO A 259 5.25 -19.08 24.34
C PRO A 259 6.58 -18.39 24.66
N LEU A 260 6.85 -17.22 24.08
CA LEU A 260 8.10 -16.50 24.28
C LEU A 260 8.14 -15.84 25.67
N ILE A 261 9.15 -16.22 26.45
CA ILE A 261 9.42 -15.62 27.76
C ILE A 261 9.86 -14.17 27.55
N PHE A 262 9.23 -13.25 28.27
CA PHE A 262 9.65 -11.85 28.27
C PHE A 262 11.00 -11.69 28.96
N VAL A 263 11.94 -11.01 28.29
CA VAL A 263 13.20 -10.59 28.89
C VAL A 263 13.21 -9.05 28.93
N PRO A 264 13.19 -8.42 30.11
CA PRO A 264 13.18 -6.97 30.21
C PRO A 264 14.53 -6.36 29.78
N PRO A 265 14.56 -5.07 29.40
CA PRO A 265 15.80 -4.38 29.06
C PRO A 265 16.81 -4.41 30.22
N ALA A 266 18.07 -4.73 29.91
CA ALA A 266 19.15 -4.78 30.90
C ALA A 266 19.92 -3.46 31.05
N GLY A 267 19.77 -2.53 30.09
CA GLY A 267 20.44 -1.22 30.11
C GLY A 267 21.91 -1.22 29.67
N ASP A 268 22.48 -2.39 29.38
CA ASP A 268 23.87 -2.60 28.94
C ASP A 268 23.99 -2.85 27.42
N GLY A 269 22.89 -2.74 26.67
CA GLY A 269 22.83 -3.00 25.22
C GLY A 269 22.71 -4.47 24.84
N THR A 270 22.67 -5.41 25.80
CA THR A 270 22.46 -6.85 25.49
C THR A 270 21.00 -7.18 25.16
N VAL A 271 20.08 -6.37 25.66
CA VAL A 271 18.64 -6.46 25.43
C VAL A 271 18.14 -5.10 24.93
N PRO A 272 17.34 -5.03 23.85
CA PRO A 272 16.81 -3.76 23.35
C PRO A 272 15.92 -3.07 24.38
N SER A 273 15.68 -1.77 24.18
CA SER A 273 14.88 -0.94 25.09
C SER A 273 13.43 -1.40 25.29
N CYS A 274 12.88 -2.20 24.38
CA CYS A 274 11.56 -2.83 24.52
C CYS A 274 11.59 -4.19 25.24
N GLY A 275 12.77 -4.83 25.38
CA GLY A 275 12.90 -6.22 25.81
C GLY A 275 12.77 -7.24 24.66
N PHE A 276 12.98 -8.52 24.97
CA PHE A 276 12.69 -9.64 24.06
C PHE A 276 11.31 -10.26 24.34
N GLY A 277 10.67 -10.79 23.31
CA GLY A 277 9.39 -11.49 23.35
C GLY A 277 8.38 -10.92 22.34
N SER A 278 7.08 -11.11 22.58
CA SER A 278 6.02 -10.67 21.65
C SER A 278 5.44 -9.29 21.98
N PHE A 279 5.16 -8.53 20.92
CA PHE A 279 4.71 -7.15 20.97
C PHE A 279 3.68 -6.84 19.89
N HIS A 280 2.83 -5.85 20.17
CA HIS A 280 1.98 -5.21 19.17
C HIS A 280 2.53 -3.82 18.83
N GLN A 281 2.63 -3.55 17.53
CA GLN A 281 3.00 -2.26 16.96
C GLN A 281 1.76 -1.57 16.41
N GLN A 282 1.25 -0.58 17.13
CA GLN A 282 0.08 0.20 16.75
C GLN A 282 0.48 1.37 15.85
N TYR A 283 -0.19 1.52 14.72
CA TYR A 283 -0.03 2.62 13.78
C TYR A 283 -1.26 3.51 13.86
N LEU A 284 -1.09 4.77 14.26
CA LEU A 284 -2.17 5.73 14.46
C LEU A 284 -2.04 6.93 13.51
N ILE A 285 -3.11 7.28 12.81
CA ILE A 285 -3.19 8.50 11.98
C ILE A 285 -4.15 9.48 12.65
N ASP A 286 -3.65 10.66 13.01
CA ASP A 286 -4.39 11.66 13.79
C ASP A 286 -5.04 11.08 15.06
N GLY A 287 -4.36 10.12 15.71
CA GLY A 287 -4.85 9.45 16.91
C GLY A 287 -5.83 8.30 16.67
N LYS A 288 -6.23 8.02 15.41
CA LYS A 288 -7.04 6.83 15.08
C LYS A 288 -6.14 5.64 14.78
N LEU A 289 -6.39 4.48 15.41
CA LEU A 289 -5.72 3.22 15.07
C LEU A 289 -6.09 2.77 13.63
N VAL A 290 -5.06 2.57 12.79
CA VAL A 290 -5.24 2.18 11.39
C VAL A 290 -4.53 0.89 11.01
N ALA A 291 -3.54 0.44 11.79
CA ALA A 291 -2.92 -0.87 11.63
C ALA A 291 -2.29 -1.36 12.93
N VAL A 292 -2.16 -2.66 13.04
CA VAL A 292 -1.44 -3.33 14.13
C VAL A 292 -0.54 -4.40 13.52
N GLY A 293 0.76 -4.27 13.76
CA GLY A 293 1.76 -5.31 13.49
C GLY A 293 1.98 -6.17 14.73
N VAL A 294 1.88 -7.48 14.59
CA VAL A 294 2.23 -8.44 15.64
C VAL A 294 3.63 -8.94 15.35
N VAL A 295 4.56 -8.64 16.25
CA VAL A 295 6.00 -8.88 16.05
C VAL A 295 6.62 -9.56 17.26
N ASP A 296 7.63 -10.40 17.00
CA ASP A 296 8.49 -10.97 18.02
C ASP A 296 9.87 -10.33 17.94
N VAL A 297 10.33 -9.76 19.05
CA VAL A 297 11.70 -9.26 19.19
C VAL A 297 12.52 -10.35 19.86
N LEU A 298 13.49 -10.88 19.12
CA LEU A 298 14.31 -12.02 19.49
C LEU A 298 15.79 -11.61 19.57
N PRO A 299 16.66 -12.40 20.22
CA PRO A 299 18.07 -12.05 20.41
C PRO A 299 18.81 -11.63 19.15
N ARG A 300 18.45 -12.19 17.98
CA ARG A 300 19.09 -11.89 16.70
C ARG A 300 18.25 -11.12 15.70
N CYS A 301 16.94 -10.98 15.93
CA CYS A 301 16.05 -10.48 14.90
C CYS A 301 14.76 -9.85 15.44
N LEU A 302 14.11 -9.07 14.58
CA LEU A 302 12.68 -8.80 14.68
C LEU A 302 11.95 -9.69 13.67
N SER A 303 10.95 -10.44 14.13
CA SER A 303 10.14 -11.34 13.32
C SER A 303 8.71 -10.82 13.20
N SER A 304 8.23 -10.65 11.97
CA SER A 304 6.87 -10.18 11.71
C SER A 304 5.92 -11.36 11.52
N LYS A 305 5.03 -11.52 12.50
CA LYS A 305 4.11 -12.65 12.60
C LYS A 305 2.82 -12.39 11.83
N TYR A 306 2.21 -11.23 12.06
CA TYR A 306 0.92 -10.89 11.44
C TYR A 306 0.73 -9.38 11.34
N LEU A 307 -0.08 -8.94 10.38
CA LEU A 307 -0.46 -7.53 10.24
C LEU A 307 -1.92 -7.45 9.80
N PHE A 308 -2.71 -6.69 10.54
CA PHE A 308 -4.08 -6.33 10.18
C PHE A 308 -4.23 -4.81 10.21
N TRP A 309 -5.09 -4.29 9.34
CA TRP A 309 -5.17 -2.85 9.08
C TRP A 309 -6.57 -2.43 8.62
N ASP A 310 -6.88 -1.14 8.73
CA ASP A 310 -8.21 -0.61 8.42
C ASP A 310 -8.40 -0.61 6.89
N PRO A 311 -9.34 -1.42 6.35
CA PRO A 311 -9.57 -1.54 4.92
C PRO A 311 -9.83 -0.22 4.20
N ASP A 312 -10.34 0.79 4.91
CA ASP A 312 -10.58 2.13 4.36
C ASP A 312 -9.27 2.88 4.04
N PHE A 313 -8.13 2.41 4.56
CA PHE A 313 -6.78 2.92 4.33
C PHE A 313 -5.95 2.02 3.40
N ALA A 314 -6.57 1.11 2.64
CA ALA A 314 -5.87 0.21 1.70
C ALA A 314 -4.93 0.93 0.73
N PHE A 315 -5.31 2.13 0.30
CA PHE A 315 -4.53 2.97 -0.62
C PHE A 315 -3.14 3.35 -0.06
N LEU A 316 -2.94 3.29 1.26
CA LEU A 316 -1.65 3.56 1.91
C LEU A 316 -0.68 2.37 1.84
N SER A 317 -1.14 1.19 1.44
CA SER A 317 -0.31 -0.03 1.41
C SER A 317 0.42 -0.30 2.74
N LEU A 318 -0.33 -0.28 3.84
CA LEU A 318 0.20 -0.32 5.21
C LEU A 318 1.13 -1.52 5.48
N GLY A 319 0.94 -2.67 4.81
CA GLY A 319 1.85 -3.81 4.94
C GLY A 319 3.22 -3.65 4.29
N LYS A 320 3.37 -2.80 3.27
CA LYS A 320 4.70 -2.42 2.77
C LYS A 320 5.35 -1.40 3.70
N TYR A 321 4.55 -0.49 4.23
CA TYR A 321 5.02 0.55 5.13
C TYR A 321 5.50 -0.03 6.46
N SER A 322 4.75 -0.96 7.06
CA SER A 322 5.15 -1.63 8.31
C SER A 322 6.48 -2.36 8.13
N ALA A 323 6.66 -3.10 7.04
CA ALA A 323 7.92 -3.77 6.74
C ALA A 323 9.10 -2.79 6.63
N LEU A 324 8.92 -1.61 6.02
CA LEU A 324 9.97 -0.59 5.98
C LEU A 324 10.29 -0.03 7.38
N GLN A 325 9.28 0.16 8.22
CA GLN A 325 9.48 0.62 9.60
C GLN A 325 10.17 -0.43 10.46
N GLU A 326 9.81 -1.70 10.29
CA GLU A 326 10.45 -2.84 10.97
C GLU A 326 11.92 -2.99 10.53
N ILE A 327 12.23 -2.83 9.24
CA ILE A 327 13.61 -2.77 8.73
C ILE A 327 14.37 -1.61 9.38
N ASN A 328 13.76 -0.42 9.43
CA ASN A 328 14.39 0.74 10.05
C ASN A 328 14.64 0.51 11.55
N TRP A 329 13.67 -0.09 12.25
CA TRP A 329 13.78 -0.44 13.66
C TRP A 329 14.94 -1.40 13.93
N VAL A 330 15.10 -2.45 13.10
CA VAL A 330 16.23 -3.39 13.21
C VAL A 330 17.56 -2.67 13.00
N LYS A 331 17.64 -1.77 12.02
CA LYS A 331 18.87 -0.99 11.76
C LYS A 331 19.23 -0.07 12.93
N GLU A 332 18.27 0.68 13.46
CA GLU A 332 18.51 1.61 14.57
C GLU A 332 18.82 0.85 15.86
N THR A 333 18.05 -0.20 16.15
CA THR A 333 18.24 -1.01 17.35
C THR A 333 19.54 -1.79 17.29
N GLY A 334 19.97 -2.27 16.12
CA GLY A 334 21.24 -2.97 15.93
C GLY A 334 22.48 -2.12 16.26
N ILE A 335 22.37 -0.78 16.23
CA ILE A 335 23.44 0.12 16.67
C ILE A 335 23.61 0.04 18.21
N LEU A 336 22.49 -0.05 18.94
CA LEU A 336 22.46 -0.06 20.40
C LEU A 336 22.53 -1.48 20.99
N CYS A 337 22.06 -2.47 20.23
CA CYS A 337 21.99 -3.88 20.58
C CYS A 337 22.53 -4.71 19.42
N PRO A 338 23.87 -4.88 19.31
CA PRO A 338 24.52 -5.47 18.14
C PRO A 338 24.14 -6.92 17.82
N SER A 339 23.47 -7.62 18.75
CA SER A 339 22.97 -8.97 18.49
C SER A 339 21.81 -8.96 17.48
N ILE A 340 20.99 -7.90 17.46
CA ILE A 340 19.87 -7.75 16.53
C ILE A 340 20.40 -7.32 15.17
N GLN A 341 20.30 -8.22 14.19
CA GLN A 341 20.90 -8.05 12.87
C GLN A 341 19.92 -8.35 11.73
N TYR A 342 18.90 -9.17 12.00
CA TYR A 342 18.00 -9.68 10.97
C TYR A 342 16.58 -9.17 11.13
N TYR A 343 15.92 -9.02 10.00
CA TYR A 343 14.49 -8.83 9.92
C TYR A 343 13.87 -10.05 9.25
N TYR A 344 13.05 -10.79 9.99
CA TYR A 344 12.34 -11.95 9.48
C TYR A 344 10.94 -11.54 9.03
N LEU A 345 10.80 -11.31 7.72
CA LEU A 345 9.56 -10.86 7.08
C LEU A 345 8.50 -11.99 6.97
N GLY A 346 8.78 -13.17 7.50
CA GLY A 346 7.92 -14.35 7.43
C GLY A 346 8.04 -15.12 6.11
N TYR A 347 7.18 -16.12 5.93
CA TYR A 347 7.16 -16.95 4.73
C TYR A 347 7.08 -16.14 3.43
N TYR A 348 7.64 -16.71 2.36
CA TYR A 348 7.54 -16.23 1.01
C TYR A 348 7.10 -17.38 0.09
N ILE A 349 5.93 -17.22 -0.52
CA ILE A 349 5.38 -18.15 -1.52
C ILE A 349 5.31 -17.36 -2.83
N HIS A 350 6.06 -17.79 -3.85
CA HIS A 350 6.29 -17.02 -5.07
C HIS A 350 4.99 -16.80 -5.87
N GLU A 351 4.13 -17.81 -5.90
CA GLU A 351 2.86 -17.85 -6.60
C GLU A 351 1.82 -16.95 -5.92
N CYS A 352 1.98 -16.67 -4.62
CA CYS A 352 1.05 -15.84 -3.86
C CYS A 352 1.26 -14.34 -4.16
N GLY A 353 0.32 -13.76 -4.94
CA GLY A 353 0.35 -12.33 -5.29
C GLY A 353 0.41 -11.38 -4.07
N LYS A 354 -0.21 -11.76 -2.95
CA LYS A 354 -0.18 -10.99 -1.69
C LYS A 354 1.21 -10.96 -1.05
N MET A 355 2.10 -11.91 -1.37
CA MET A 355 3.43 -12.04 -0.77
C MET A 355 4.56 -11.60 -1.70
N ARG A 356 4.28 -11.37 -2.99
CA ARG A 356 5.26 -10.97 -4.00
C ARG A 356 6.05 -9.70 -3.63
N TYR A 357 5.46 -8.80 -2.85
CA TYR A 357 6.16 -7.59 -2.41
C TYR A 357 7.39 -7.89 -1.54
N LYS A 358 7.42 -9.03 -0.84
CA LYS A 358 8.54 -9.41 0.02
C LYS A 358 9.85 -9.59 -0.75
N ALA A 359 9.77 -10.06 -2.00
CA ALA A 359 10.93 -10.20 -2.89
C ALA A 359 11.54 -8.87 -3.36
N SER A 360 10.88 -7.73 -3.11
CA SER A 360 11.40 -6.41 -3.50
C SER A 360 12.36 -5.80 -2.49
N TYR A 361 12.53 -6.41 -1.30
CA TYR A 361 13.47 -5.95 -0.29
C TYR A 361 14.83 -6.62 -0.48
N SER A 362 15.91 -5.83 -0.37
CA SER A 362 17.28 -6.30 -0.55
C SER A 362 18.24 -5.60 0.40
N PRO A 363 19.32 -6.27 0.87
CA PRO A 363 19.63 -7.69 0.66
C PRO A 363 18.65 -8.60 1.42
N SER A 364 18.38 -9.80 0.89
CA SER A 364 17.48 -10.78 1.50
C SER A 364 17.99 -12.20 1.31
N GLU A 365 17.80 -13.04 2.32
CA GLU A 365 18.08 -14.47 2.27
C GLU A 365 16.77 -15.22 2.08
N LEU A 366 16.74 -16.18 1.15
CA LEU A 366 15.56 -17.00 0.88
C LEU A 366 15.86 -18.47 1.14
N LEU A 367 14.82 -19.14 1.64
CA LEU A 367 14.88 -20.54 1.92
C LEU A 367 14.84 -21.34 0.57
N CYS A 368 16.00 -21.73 -0.02
CA CYS A 368 16.33 -22.97 -0.79
C CYS A 368 15.43 -24.25 -0.74
N PRO A 369 14.22 -24.38 -1.33
CA PRO A 369 13.30 -25.48 -0.99
C PRO A 369 13.81 -26.91 -1.28
N LEU A 370 14.91 -27.06 -2.04
CA LEU A 370 15.51 -28.34 -2.40
C LEU A 370 16.75 -28.72 -1.57
N ARG A 371 17.30 -27.81 -0.77
CA ARG A 371 18.63 -27.97 -0.15
C ARG A 371 18.64 -27.66 1.36
N TYR A 372 17.49 -27.68 2.04
CA TYR A 372 17.42 -27.50 3.50
C TYR A 372 17.79 -28.72 4.32
#